data_AF-A0A7J7I4C0-F1
#
_entry.id   AF-A0A7J7I4C0-F1
#
_cell.length_a   1.000
_cell.length_b   1.000
_cell.length_c   1.000
_cell.angle_alpha   90.00
_cell.angle_beta   90.00
_cell.angle_gamma   90.00
#
_symmetry.space_group_name_H-M   'P 1'
#
loop_
_entity.id
_entity.type
_entity.pdbx_description
1 polymer ?
#
loop_
_entity_poly.entity_id
_entity_poly.type
_entity_poly.pdbx_seq_one_letter_code
_entity_poly.pdbx_strand_id
1 'polypeptide(L)'
;MSEPGFEPGTSSNDGSPRPTVSPYEEAMDALSSLITKRSRADKSNKGDRFDFLFDYLKMLDLDEPISRMNVIHVAGTKGKGSTCTFAESILRNCGFHTGLFTSPHLIDVRERFRLDG
;
A
#
# COMPACT_ATOMS: atom_id res chain seq x y z
N MET A 1 -69.78 -5.31 -20.84
CA MET A 1 -68.69 -4.36 -20.55
C MET A 1 -67.89 -4.98 -19.43
N SER A 2 -66.75 -5.55 -19.79
CA SER A 2 -65.94 -6.42 -18.94
C SER A 2 -64.71 -5.63 -18.55
N GLU A 3 -64.59 -5.24 -17.28
CA GLU A 3 -63.37 -4.59 -16.79
C GLU A 3 -62.29 -5.64 -16.43
N PRO A 4 -61.01 -5.38 -16.71
CA PRO A 4 -59.93 -6.36 -16.57
C PRO A 4 -59.37 -6.43 -15.14
N GLY A 5 -58.89 -7.62 -14.79
CA GLY A 5 -58.34 -7.98 -13.47
C GLY A 5 -57.06 -7.23 -13.09
N PHE A 6 -56.94 -6.99 -11.78
CA PHE A 6 -55.76 -6.46 -11.10
C PHE A 6 -54.86 -7.63 -10.65
N GLU A 7 -53.73 -7.82 -11.33
CA GLU A 7 -52.64 -8.72 -10.92
C GLU A 7 -51.46 -7.86 -10.44
N PRO A 8 -51.21 -7.72 -9.12
CA PRO A 8 -50.01 -7.07 -8.63
C PRO A 8 -48.80 -7.97 -8.88
N GLY A 9 -47.97 -7.54 -9.82
CA GLY A 9 -46.75 -8.22 -10.25
C GLY A 9 -45.84 -8.60 -9.09
N THR A 10 -45.37 -9.85 -9.13
CA THR A 10 -44.28 -10.35 -8.30
C THR A 10 -43.03 -9.51 -8.55
N SER A 11 -42.65 -8.67 -7.60
CA SER A 11 -41.31 -8.07 -7.58
C SER A 11 -40.32 -9.19 -7.29
N SER A 12 -39.67 -9.67 -8.34
CA SER A 12 -38.51 -10.56 -8.27
C SER A 12 -37.47 -9.91 -7.35
N ASN A 13 -37.28 -10.53 -6.19
CA ASN A 13 -36.17 -10.25 -5.29
C ASN A 13 -34.90 -10.69 -6.04
N ASP A 14 -34.22 -9.76 -6.70
CA ASP A 14 -32.92 -10.00 -7.32
C ASP A 14 -31.89 -10.24 -6.22
N GLY A 15 -31.84 -11.48 -5.76
CA GLY A 15 -30.86 -12.01 -4.82
C GLY A 15 -29.51 -12.22 -5.49
N SER A 16 -29.00 -11.23 -6.21
CA SER A 16 -27.58 -11.21 -6.57
C SER A 16 -26.78 -11.05 -5.27
N PRO A 17 -25.88 -11.99 -4.93
CA PRO A 17 -24.98 -11.78 -3.81
C PRO A 17 -24.13 -10.56 -4.15
N ARG A 18 -24.21 -9.49 -3.34
CA ARG A 18 -23.29 -8.36 -3.44
C ARG A 18 -21.87 -8.93 -3.53
N PRO A 19 -21.04 -8.53 -4.52
CA PRO A 19 -19.69 -9.05 -4.64
C PRO A 19 -18.98 -8.81 -3.32
N THR A 20 -18.57 -9.89 -2.66
CA THR A 20 -17.81 -9.84 -1.43
C THR A 20 -16.42 -9.36 -1.81
N VAL A 21 -16.21 -8.05 -1.77
CA VAL A 21 -14.90 -7.43 -1.99
C VAL A 21 -13.92 -8.07 -1.02
N SER A 22 -12.78 -8.53 -1.53
CA SER A 22 -11.75 -9.13 -0.67
C SER A 22 -11.24 -8.06 0.31
N PRO A 23 -10.94 -8.41 1.58
CA PRO A 23 -10.32 -7.47 2.52
C PRO A 23 -9.04 -6.81 1.96
N TYR A 24 -8.33 -7.53 1.07
CA TYR A 24 -7.18 -7.00 0.36
C TYR A 24 -7.56 -5.88 -0.61
N GLU A 25 -8.61 -6.07 -1.41
CA GLU A 25 -9.07 -5.09 -2.39
C GLU A 25 -9.57 -3.83 -1.69
N GLU A 26 -10.32 -3.99 -0.60
CA GLU A 26 -10.77 -2.86 0.24
C GLU A 26 -9.58 -2.06 0.80
N ALA A 27 -8.55 -2.76 1.31
CA ALA A 27 -7.34 -2.10 1.79
C ALA A 27 -6.58 -1.39 0.66
N MET A 28 -6.52 -1.98 -0.53
CA MET A 28 -5.88 -1.38 -1.70
C MET A 28 -6.61 -0.15 -2.22
N ASP A 29 -7.94 -0.16 -2.20
CA ASP A 29 -8.77 0.98 -2.55
C ASP A 29 -8.57 2.12 -1.56
N ALA A 30 -8.58 1.80 -0.25
CA ALA A 30 -8.31 2.77 0.80
C ALA A 30 -6.91 3.41 0.64
N LEU A 31 -5.86 2.60 0.46
CA LEU A 31 -4.49 3.11 0.25
C LEU A 31 -4.38 3.98 -1.01
N SER A 32 -5.03 3.57 -2.10
CA SER A 32 -5.00 4.29 -3.37
C SER A 32 -5.68 5.66 -3.24
N SER A 33 -6.74 5.76 -2.44
CA SER A 33 -7.43 7.03 -2.17
C SER A 33 -6.54 8.08 -1.49
N LEU A 34 -5.54 7.64 -0.71
CA LEU A 34 -4.61 8.52 0.00
C LEU A 34 -3.46 9.04 -0.89
N ILE A 35 -3.25 8.45 -2.07
CA ILE A 35 -2.21 8.89 -3.00
C ILE A 35 -2.66 10.19 -3.67
N THR A 36 -2.47 11.32 -2.99
CA THR A 36 -2.78 12.65 -3.53
C THR A 36 -1.92 12.90 -4.78
N LYS A 37 -2.52 13.43 -5.87
CA LYS A 37 -1.80 13.90 -7.06
C LYS A 37 -0.63 14.77 -6.59
N ARG A 38 0.61 14.35 -6.87
CA ARG A 38 1.83 15.09 -6.53
C ARG A 38 1.77 16.48 -7.17
N SER A 39 1.25 17.48 -6.46
CA SER A 39 1.71 18.84 -6.66
C SER A 39 3.18 18.82 -6.27
N ARG A 40 4.06 19.20 -7.20
CA ARG A 40 5.48 19.39 -6.94
C ARG A 40 5.58 20.29 -5.72
N ALA A 41 6.18 19.76 -4.65
CA ALA A 41 6.20 20.34 -3.31
C ALA A 41 6.32 21.87 -3.35
N ASP A 42 5.26 22.53 -2.89
CA ASP A 42 5.39 23.88 -2.37
C ASP A 42 6.33 23.78 -1.15
N LYS A 43 7.40 24.59 -1.15
CA LYS A 43 8.53 24.44 -0.22
C LYS A 43 8.17 24.79 1.24
N SER A 44 6.94 25.22 1.48
CA SER A 44 6.45 25.69 2.78
C SER A 44 6.05 24.57 3.77
N ASN A 45 5.62 23.38 3.32
CA ASN A 45 4.98 22.38 4.20
C ASN A 45 5.85 21.14 4.51
N LYS A 46 7.17 21.29 4.54
CA LYS A 46 8.07 20.13 4.74
C LYS A 46 8.19 19.73 6.22
N GLY A 47 8.06 20.68 7.15
CA GLY A 47 8.10 20.43 8.60
C GLY A 47 6.95 19.52 9.04
N ASP A 48 5.72 19.96 8.76
CA ASP A 48 4.50 19.29 9.21
C ASP A 48 4.43 17.80 8.85
N ARG A 49 4.93 17.41 7.67
CA ARG A 49 4.84 16.01 7.21
C ARG A 49 5.68 15.05 8.04
N PHE A 50 6.87 15.47 8.46
CA PHE A 50 7.72 14.62 9.28
C PHE A 50 7.17 14.54 10.70
N ASP A 51 6.63 15.62 11.22
CA ASP A 51 6.00 15.64 12.56
C ASP A 51 4.82 14.66 12.60
N PHE A 52 3.92 14.71 11.61
CA PHE A 52 2.83 13.73 11.49
C PHE A 52 3.35 12.29 11.40
N LEU A 53 4.42 12.03 10.65
CA LEU A 53 4.99 10.69 10.55
C LEU A 53 5.45 10.19 11.93
N PHE A 54 6.16 11.02 12.70
CA PHE A 54 6.61 10.63 14.04
C PHE A 54 5.44 10.39 14.98
N ASP A 55 4.37 11.19 14.88
CA ASP A 55 3.15 10.98 15.67
C ASP A 55 2.48 9.64 15.33
N TYR A 56 2.40 9.27 14.04
CA TYR A 56 1.90 7.96 13.63
C TYR A 56 2.78 6.81 14.12
N LEU A 57 4.12 6.95 14.05
CA LEU A 57 5.03 5.92 14.56
C LEU A 57 4.85 5.69 16.06
N LYS A 58 4.68 6.76 16.84
CA LYS A 58 4.39 6.66 18.28
C LYS A 58 3.01 6.04 18.54
N MET A 59 1.99 6.44 17.80
CA MET A 59 0.64 5.89 17.94
C MET A 59 0.59 4.38 17.66
N LEU A 60 1.43 3.91 16.74
CA LEU A 60 1.53 2.51 16.35
C LEU A 60 2.57 1.71 17.17
N ASP A 61 3.26 2.33 18.13
CA ASP A 61 4.33 1.71 18.93
C ASP A 61 5.47 1.13 18.06
N LEU A 62 5.82 1.86 17.00
CA LEU A 62 6.83 1.45 16.00
C LEU A 62 8.14 2.25 16.09
N ASP A 63 8.20 3.28 16.91
CA ASP A 63 9.38 4.14 17.05
C ASP A 63 10.62 3.36 17.51
N GLU A 64 10.46 2.50 18.51
CA GLU A 64 11.55 1.70 19.06
C GLU A 64 12.00 0.58 18.10
N PRO A 65 11.10 -0.27 17.55
CA PRO A 65 11.48 -1.29 16.57
C PRO A 65 12.19 -0.70 15.35
N ILE A 66 11.75 0.45 14.86
CA ILE A 66 12.39 1.12 13.72
C ILE A 66 13.79 1.61 14.08
N SER A 67 13.98 2.17 15.27
CA SER A 67 15.29 2.67 15.71
C SER A 67 16.35 1.57 15.83
N ARG A 68 15.94 0.31 16.06
CA ARG A 68 16.82 -0.85 16.18
C ARG A 68 17.17 -1.51 14.84
N MET A 69 16.49 -1.15 13.76
CA MET A 69 16.75 -1.74 12.45
C MET A 69 18.07 -1.26 11.85
N ASN A 70 18.83 -2.20 11.28
CA ASN A 70 19.99 -1.89 10.46
C ASN A 70 19.53 -1.52 9.04
N VAL A 71 19.67 -0.25 8.65
CA VAL A 71 19.13 0.27 7.39
C VAL A 71 20.24 0.67 6.42
N ILE A 72 20.18 0.16 5.19
CA ILE A 72 20.96 0.64 4.05
C ILE A 72 20.05 1.50 3.17
N HIS A 73 20.30 2.81 3.16
CA HIS A 73 19.54 3.75 2.33
C HIS A 73 20.32 4.10 1.05
N VAL A 74 19.75 3.77 -0.11
CA VAL A 74 20.35 4.03 -1.42
C VAL A 74 19.61 5.15 -2.15
N ALA A 75 20.29 6.28 -2.35
CA ALA A 75 19.80 7.41 -3.12
C ALA A 75 20.59 7.59 -4.44
N GLY A 76 19.98 8.23 -5.45
CA GLY A 76 20.62 8.48 -6.75
C GLY A 76 19.65 8.50 -7.94
N THR A 77 20.14 8.90 -9.11
CA THR A 77 19.29 9.05 -10.31
C THR A 77 19.02 7.73 -11.02
N LYS A 78 20.03 6.83 -11.06
CA LYS A 78 19.99 5.53 -11.75
C LYS A 78 20.59 4.45 -10.84
N GLY A 79 20.33 3.18 -11.15
CA GLY A 79 20.97 2.04 -10.48
C GLY A 79 20.47 1.68 -9.08
N LYS A 80 19.69 2.53 -8.39
CA LYS A 80 19.19 2.26 -7.03
C LYS A 80 18.56 0.88 -6.85
N GLY A 81 17.61 0.51 -7.71
CA GLY A 81 16.90 -0.77 -7.62
C GLY A 81 17.87 -1.94 -7.73
N SER A 82 18.69 -1.98 -8.78
CA SER A 82 19.73 -3.00 -8.96
C SER A 82 20.75 -3.05 -7.82
N THR A 83 21.18 -1.89 -7.30
CA THR A 83 22.10 -1.83 -6.16
C THR A 83 21.47 -2.40 -4.90
N CYS A 84 20.21 -2.06 -4.60
CA CYS A 84 19.50 -2.61 -3.46
C CYS A 84 19.29 -4.13 -3.59
N THR A 85 18.93 -4.63 -4.78
CA THR A 85 18.78 -6.07 -5.04
C THR A 85 20.10 -6.81 -4.85
N PHE A 86 21.23 -6.26 -5.31
CA PHE A 86 22.54 -6.89 -5.10
C PHE A 86 22.96 -6.88 -3.63
N ALA A 87 22.76 -5.77 -2.93
CA ALA A 87 23.08 -5.66 -1.51
C ALA A 87 22.24 -6.64 -0.68
N GLU A 88 20.93 -6.71 -0.93
CA GLU A 88 20.01 -7.68 -0.31
C GLU A 88 20.51 -9.11 -0.53
N SER A 89 20.77 -9.49 -1.78
CA SER A 89 21.17 -10.87 -2.09
C SER A 89 22.49 -11.27 -1.45
N ILE A 90 23.45 -10.35 -1.33
CA ILE A 90 24.73 -10.60 -0.66
C ILE A 90 24.49 -10.80 0.83
N LEU A 91 23.74 -9.90 1.49
CA LEU A 91 23.48 -9.99 2.93
C LEU A 91 22.69 -11.25 3.29
N ARG A 92 21.67 -11.59 2.49
CA ARG A 92 20.92 -12.82 2.69
C ARG A 92 21.81 -14.06 2.55
N ASN A 93 22.69 -14.09 1.55
CA ASN A 93 23.66 -15.18 1.39
C ASN A 93 24.68 -15.25 2.54
N CYS A 94 24.91 -14.15 3.26
CA CYS A 94 25.70 -14.13 4.49
C CYS A 94 24.93 -14.59 5.73
N GLY A 95 23.65 -14.97 5.60
CA GLY A 95 22.82 -15.49 6.70
C GLY A 95 22.04 -14.43 7.46
N PHE A 96 21.93 -13.20 6.96
CA PHE A 96 21.08 -12.18 7.56
C PHE A 96 19.63 -12.32 7.06
N HIS A 97 18.67 -12.01 7.95
CA HIS A 97 17.31 -11.72 7.52
C HIS A 97 17.26 -10.35 6.85
N THR A 98 16.69 -10.28 5.65
CA THR A 98 16.74 -9.09 4.80
C THR A 98 15.35 -8.59 4.45
N GLY A 99 15.20 -7.28 4.47
CA GLY A 99 14.06 -6.58 3.89
C GLY A 99 14.50 -5.68 2.74
N LEU A 100 13.77 -5.69 1.64
CA LEU A 100 14.04 -4.86 0.47
C LEU A 100 12.81 -4.02 0.12
N PHE A 101 13.00 -2.71 0.15
CA PHE A 101 12.02 -1.74 -0.31
C PHE A 101 12.43 -1.12 -1.65
N THR A 102 11.58 -1.22 -2.68
CA THR A 102 11.82 -0.59 -4.00
C THR A 102 10.57 0.09 -4.55
N SER A 103 10.76 1.13 -5.38
CA SER A 103 9.66 1.78 -6.09
C SER A 103 10.14 2.42 -7.41
N PRO A 104 9.27 2.56 -8.44
CA PRO A 104 7.91 2.00 -8.52
C PRO A 104 7.91 0.46 -8.65
N HIS A 105 6.73 -0.16 -8.54
CA HIS A 105 6.52 -1.57 -8.93
C HIS A 105 6.15 -1.67 -10.41
N LEU A 106 6.24 -2.86 -11.01
CA LEU A 106 5.89 -3.07 -12.41
C LEU A 106 4.47 -3.59 -12.62
N ILE A 107 4.07 -4.65 -11.89
CA ILE A 107 2.78 -5.32 -12.03
C ILE A 107 1.96 -5.16 -10.73
N ASP A 108 2.57 -5.41 -9.58
CA ASP A 108 1.88 -5.50 -8.30
C ASP A 108 2.59 -4.70 -7.20
N VAL A 109 1.81 -4.03 -6.34
CA VAL A 109 2.35 -3.27 -5.18
C VAL A 109 3.19 -4.11 -4.24
N ARG A 110 2.93 -5.42 -4.17
CA ARG A 110 3.68 -6.37 -3.35
C ARG A 110 5.14 -6.48 -3.78
N GLU A 111 5.47 -6.16 -5.04
CA GLU A 111 6.86 -6.10 -5.50
C GLU A 111 7.70 -5.05 -4.74
N ARG A 112 7.04 -4.04 -4.14
CA ARG A 112 7.74 -2.98 -3.41
C ARG A 112 8.34 -3.45 -2.09
N PHE A 113 7.83 -4.53 -1.51
CA PHE A 113 8.24 -5.03 -0.21
C PHE A 113 8.59 -6.51 -0.33
N ARG A 114 9.88 -6.82 -0.19
CA ARG A 114 10.40 -8.18 -0.25
C ARG A 114 11.09 -8.52 1.05
N LEU A 115 10.84 -9.73 1.56
CA LEU A 115 11.42 -10.24 2.79
C LEU A 115 12.11 -11.56 2.46
N ASP A 116 13.39 -11.66 2.80
CA ASP A 116 14.23 -12.83 2.55
C ASP A 116 14.25 -13.32 1.09
N GLY A 117 14.17 -12.38 0.14
CA GLY A 117 14.19 -12.63 -1.30
C GLY A 117 12.82 -12.53 -1.94
#